data_AF-V8R7V8-F1
#
_entry.id   AF-V8R7V8-F1
#
_cell.length_a   1.000
_cell.length_b   1.000
_cell.length_c   1.000
_cell.angle_alpha   90.00
_cell.angle_beta   90.00
_cell.angle_gamma   90.00
#
_symmetry.space_group_name_H-M   'P 1'
#
loop_
_entity.id
_entity.type
_entity.pdbx_description
1 polymer ?
#
loop_
_entity_poly.entity_id
_entity_poly.type
_entity_poly.pdbx_seq_one_letter_code
_entity_poly.pdbx_strand_id
1 'polypeptide(L)'
;MFDLLIAENHGFQNMLAGITAGHSVAAIADTLVQTLGISHEMAMAAVEGLAMSVSGMAPTIKTAGGGKNKPKGGPAGSTEEAESTAPKGNAGNTKSDSAENVTYFRVEGGGTGFKTSQNRITANDDGSITINPGCTGQLCVGVGNADHATYYLTNKRPDGSVVVFDIDAKTHKEIMDRVIPQHGDGPRDRDAPKRVDEGQPGYSLELPKIWESLLENSASNARVYTQDEFLKEFKK
;
A
#
# COMPACT_ATOMS: atom_id res chain seq x y z
N MET A 1 7.89 11.11 -30.78
CA MET A 1 6.66 10.37 -30.42
C MET A 1 6.87 9.51 -29.18
N PHE A 2 8.03 8.84 -29.04
CA PHE A 2 8.43 8.20 -27.78
C PHE A 2 8.70 9.19 -26.62
N ASP A 3 9.22 10.39 -26.92
CA ASP A 3 9.53 11.38 -25.86
C ASP A 3 8.29 11.93 -25.13
N LEU A 4 7.12 11.96 -25.80
CA LEU A 4 5.84 12.34 -25.19
C LEU A 4 5.27 11.21 -24.31
N LEU A 5 5.47 9.96 -24.69
CA LEU A 5 5.09 8.78 -23.90
C LEU A 5 5.94 8.64 -22.62
N ILE A 6 7.20 9.09 -22.67
CA ILE A 6 8.11 9.11 -21.54
C ILE A 6 7.74 10.22 -20.56
N ALA A 7 7.30 11.40 -21.03
CA ALA A 7 6.97 12.53 -20.15
C ALA A 7 5.61 12.41 -19.44
N GLU A 8 4.61 11.77 -20.06
CA GLU A 8 3.22 11.80 -19.56
C GLU A 8 2.74 10.48 -18.91
N ASN A 9 3.59 9.45 -18.86
CA ASN A 9 3.26 8.17 -18.26
C ASN A 9 4.26 7.79 -17.17
N HIS A 10 3.95 8.15 -15.92
CA HIS A 10 4.78 7.86 -14.75
C HIS A 10 5.07 6.35 -14.57
N GLY A 11 4.19 5.47 -15.07
CA GLY A 11 4.44 4.03 -15.08
C GLY A 11 5.59 3.61 -15.99
N PHE A 12 5.77 4.30 -17.12
CA PHE A 12 6.85 4.01 -18.08
C PHE A 12 8.22 4.53 -17.57
N GLN A 13 8.21 5.64 -16.84
CA GLN A 13 9.41 6.22 -16.20
C GLN A 13 9.93 5.35 -15.05
N ASN A 14 9.05 4.84 -14.19
CA ASN A 14 9.43 3.94 -13.11
C ASN A 14 9.99 2.62 -13.65
N MET A 15 9.48 2.15 -14.78
CA MET A 15 9.99 0.95 -15.45
C MET A 15 11.36 1.17 -16.10
N LEU A 16 11.60 2.33 -16.73
CA LEU A 16 12.91 2.71 -17.25
C LEU A 16 13.96 2.82 -16.14
N ALA A 17 13.60 3.41 -15.00
CA ALA A 17 14.47 3.51 -13.83
C ALA A 17 14.91 2.12 -13.31
N GLY A 18 14.01 1.13 -13.32
CA GLY A 18 14.30 -0.26 -12.93
C GLY A 18 15.29 -0.98 -13.85
N ILE A 19 15.23 -0.73 -15.17
CA ILE A 19 16.20 -1.29 -16.15
C ILE A 19 17.59 -0.70 -15.93
N THR A 20 17.68 0.62 -15.72
CA THR A 20 18.97 1.30 -15.45
C THR A 20 19.58 0.95 -14.09
N ALA A 21 18.78 0.45 -13.15
CA ALA A 21 19.23 0.01 -11.82
C ALA A 21 19.78 -1.44 -11.79
N GLY A 22 19.80 -2.16 -12.93
CA GLY A 22 20.36 -3.50 -13.03
C GLY A 22 19.42 -4.64 -12.62
N HIS A 23 18.11 -4.40 -12.57
CA HIS A 23 17.14 -5.48 -12.43
C HIS A 23 17.13 -6.36 -13.69
N SER A 24 16.96 -7.68 -13.51
CA SER A 24 16.97 -8.62 -14.63
C SER A 24 15.74 -8.43 -15.53
N VAL A 25 15.92 -8.66 -16.84
CA VAL A 25 14.86 -8.58 -17.85
C VAL A 25 13.60 -9.36 -17.44
N ALA A 26 13.79 -10.53 -16.82
CA ALA A 26 12.72 -11.39 -16.32
C ALA A 26 11.89 -10.74 -15.21
N ALA A 27 12.53 -10.08 -14.23
CA ALA A 27 11.82 -9.44 -13.12
C ALA A 27 10.93 -8.28 -13.60
N ILE A 28 11.35 -7.60 -14.66
CA ILE A 28 10.61 -6.49 -15.26
C ILE A 28 9.46 -7.00 -16.13
N ALA A 29 9.68 -8.10 -16.85
CA ALA A 29 8.60 -8.77 -17.58
C ALA A 29 7.53 -9.31 -16.63
N ASP A 30 7.91 -9.92 -15.51
CA ASP A 30 6.95 -10.38 -14.50
C ASP A 30 6.15 -9.23 -13.90
N THR A 31 6.78 -8.08 -13.67
CA THR A 31 6.10 -6.86 -13.23
C THR A 31 5.09 -6.38 -14.28
N LEU A 32 5.42 -6.42 -15.57
CA LEU A 32 4.52 -6.06 -16.66
C LEU A 32 3.33 -7.02 -16.78
N VAL A 33 3.55 -8.32 -16.61
CA VAL A 33 2.49 -9.33 -16.55
C VAL A 33 1.53 -9.02 -15.39
N GLN A 34 2.08 -8.73 -14.22
CA GLN A 34 1.29 -8.46 -13.01
C GLN A 34 0.56 -7.12 -13.08
N THR A 35 1.16 -6.09 -13.69
CA THR A 35 0.62 -4.73 -13.71
C THR A 35 -0.39 -4.53 -14.83
N LEU A 36 -0.12 -5.10 -16.02
CA LEU A 36 -0.93 -4.88 -17.22
C LEU A 36 -1.78 -6.09 -17.61
N GLY A 37 -1.62 -7.23 -16.93
CA GLY A 37 -2.34 -8.47 -17.24
C GLY A 37 -2.00 -9.03 -18.63
N ILE A 38 -0.88 -8.61 -19.22
CA ILE A 38 -0.42 -9.09 -20.53
C ILE A 38 0.30 -10.42 -20.38
N SER A 39 0.39 -11.22 -21.46
CA SER A 39 1.11 -12.49 -21.40
C SER A 39 2.60 -12.27 -21.15
N HIS A 40 3.23 -13.24 -20.48
CA HIS A 40 4.68 -13.21 -20.19
C HIS A 40 5.53 -13.08 -21.46
N GLU A 41 5.09 -13.68 -22.56
CA GLU A 41 5.74 -13.55 -23.86
C GLU A 41 5.69 -12.11 -24.41
N MET A 42 4.54 -11.44 -24.30
CA MET A 42 4.39 -10.03 -24.69
C MET A 42 5.18 -9.10 -23.78
N ALA A 43 5.25 -9.39 -22.49
CA ALA A 43 6.05 -8.64 -21.53
C ALA A 43 7.55 -8.77 -21.83
N MET A 44 8.05 -9.99 -22.09
CA MET A 44 9.45 -10.23 -22.45
C MET A 44 9.83 -9.51 -23.75
N ALA A 45 8.99 -9.59 -24.78
CA ALA A 45 9.23 -8.90 -26.05
C ALA A 45 9.30 -7.37 -25.88
N ALA A 46 8.47 -6.79 -25.01
CA ALA A 46 8.48 -5.37 -24.70
C ALA A 46 9.77 -4.94 -23.97
N VAL A 47 10.24 -5.73 -23.00
CA VAL A 47 11.48 -5.44 -22.27
C VAL A 47 12.71 -5.63 -23.15
N GLU A 48 12.75 -6.65 -24.01
CA GLU A 48 13.85 -6.86 -24.96
C GLU A 48 13.94 -5.75 -26.01
N GLY A 49 12.79 -5.32 -26.57
CA GLY A 49 12.74 -4.18 -27.50
C GLY A 49 13.20 -2.86 -26.87
N LEU A 50 12.91 -2.68 -25.57
CA LEU A 50 13.37 -1.53 -24.79
C LEU A 50 14.86 -1.62 -24.44
N ALA A 51 15.38 -2.82 -24.13
CA ALA A 51 16.80 -3.04 -23.88
C ALA A 51 17.67 -2.76 -25.13
N MET A 52 17.17 -3.11 -26.32
CA MET A 52 17.85 -2.79 -27.58
C MET A 52 17.84 -1.29 -27.90
N SER A 53 16.79 -0.54 -27.51
CA SER A 53 16.72 0.90 -27.74
C SER A 53 17.65 1.71 -26.82
N VAL A 54 17.80 1.31 -25.55
CA VAL A 54 18.76 1.95 -24.62
C VAL A 54 20.21 1.60 -24.93
N SER A 55 20.47 0.39 -25.47
CA SER A 55 21.81 0.00 -25.94
C SER A 55 22.26 0.78 -27.18
N GLY A 56 21.32 1.31 -27.97
CA GLY A 56 21.58 2.25 -29.07
C GLY A 56 21.81 3.70 -28.62
N MET A 57 21.55 4.03 -27.35
CA MET A 57 21.70 5.36 -26.76
C MET A 57 22.70 5.39 -25.61
N ALA A 58 23.72 4.53 -25.60
CA ALA A 58 24.77 4.62 -24.59
C ALA A 58 25.61 5.90 -24.79
N PRO A 59 25.62 6.87 -23.85
CA PRO A 59 26.71 7.82 -23.79
C PRO A 59 27.93 7.06 -23.24
N THR A 60 29.07 7.17 -23.92
CA THR A 60 30.37 6.70 -23.44
C THR A 60 30.69 7.32 -22.08
N ILE A 61 30.48 6.57 -20.99
CA ILE A 61 31.01 6.92 -19.68
C ILE A 61 32.46 6.42 -19.64
N LYS A 62 33.40 7.36 -19.69
CA LYS A 62 34.81 7.11 -19.41
C LYS A 62 34.97 6.63 -17.97
N THR A 63 35.45 5.41 -17.82
CA THR A 63 36.02 4.90 -16.57
C THR A 63 37.29 5.69 -16.21
N ALA A 64 37.31 6.30 -15.03
CA ALA A 64 38.50 6.68 -14.27
C ALA A 64 38.15 6.34 -12.81
N GLY A 65 38.92 5.62 -12.00
CA GLY A 65 40.36 5.35 -11.92
C GLY A 65 40.63 5.35 -10.41
N GLY A 66 41.25 4.30 -9.88
CA GLY A 66 41.15 3.92 -8.47
C GLY A 66 41.81 4.83 -7.42
N GLY A 67 41.51 4.55 -6.14
CA GLY A 67 42.17 5.15 -4.99
C GLY A 67 41.77 4.48 -3.67
N LYS A 68 42.60 3.55 -3.18
CA LYS A 68 42.54 2.94 -1.84
C LYS A 68 42.98 3.96 -0.77
N ASN A 69 42.41 3.89 0.44
CA ASN A 69 43.17 3.81 1.73
C ASN A 69 42.28 3.89 3.00
N LYS A 70 42.48 2.93 3.90
CA LYS A 70 42.39 2.95 5.39
C LYS A 70 43.74 2.33 5.88
N PRO A 71 44.20 2.35 7.16
CA PRO A 71 43.58 2.70 8.46
C PRO A 71 44.47 3.63 9.34
N LYS A 72 44.12 4.09 10.57
CA LYS A 72 44.27 3.45 11.92
C LYS A 72 44.07 4.61 12.95
N GLY A 73 43.29 4.51 14.05
CA GLY A 73 43.71 4.01 15.38
C GLY A 73 43.09 4.89 16.51
N GLY A 74 42.64 4.28 17.63
CA GLY A 74 42.11 4.97 18.85
C GLY A 74 43.22 5.53 19.76
N PRO A 75 43.02 5.80 21.10
CA PRO A 75 42.04 5.18 22.02
C PRO A 75 41.42 6.08 23.15
N ALA A 76 40.49 5.46 23.90
CA ALA A 76 40.23 5.47 25.36
C ALA A 76 39.97 6.76 26.20
N GLY A 77 38.94 6.69 27.06
CA GLY A 77 38.75 7.51 28.25
C GLY A 77 37.40 7.29 28.94
N SER A 78 37.41 6.54 30.06
CA SER A 78 36.29 6.12 30.93
C SER A 78 36.23 6.91 32.25
N THR A 79 35.03 7.05 32.85
CA THR A 79 34.64 7.00 34.30
C THR A 79 33.22 7.62 34.45
N GLU A 80 32.17 6.90 34.86
CA GLU A 80 31.71 6.64 36.27
C GLU A 80 31.35 7.93 37.04
N GLU A 81 30.35 8.06 37.91
CA GLU A 81 29.11 7.38 38.35
C GLU A 81 28.50 8.35 39.39
N ALA A 82 27.17 8.39 39.58
CA ALA A 82 26.56 8.53 40.91
C ALA A 82 25.02 8.43 40.86
N GLU A 83 24.55 7.49 41.67
CA GLU A 83 23.21 6.97 41.88
C GLU A 83 22.37 7.79 42.90
N SER A 84 21.09 7.37 43.04
CA SER A 84 20.22 7.38 44.24
C SER A 84 19.10 8.43 44.21
N THR A 85 17.81 8.14 44.40
CA THR A 85 17.09 7.05 45.10
C THR A 85 15.64 6.99 44.59
N ALA A 86 15.03 5.80 44.56
CA ALA A 86 13.58 5.63 44.41
C ALA A 86 12.86 5.78 45.77
N PRO A 87 11.54 6.07 45.76
CA PRO A 87 10.64 5.02 46.24
C PRO A 87 9.37 4.84 45.39
N LYS A 88 8.89 3.59 45.38
CA LYS A 88 7.60 3.13 44.81
C LYS A 88 6.40 3.91 45.35
N GLY A 89 5.52 4.32 44.45
CA GLY A 89 4.15 4.75 44.74
C GLY A 89 3.25 4.52 43.52
N ASN A 90 2.27 3.65 43.68
CA ASN A 90 1.34 3.16 42.67
C ASN A 90 0.12 4.10 42.57
N ALA A 91 -0.08 4.81 41.45
CA ALA A 91 -1.39 5.31 41.00
C ALA A 91 -1.28 6.09 39.68
N GLY A 92 -2.15 5.75 38.73
CA GLY A 92 -2.55 6.63 37.63
C GLY A 92 -1.64 6.55 36.40
N ASN A 93 -1.90 5.58 35.52
CA ASN A 93 -1.49 5.72 34.13
C ASN A 93 -2.30 6.89 33.53
N THR A 94 -1.74 8.09 33.61
CA THR A 94 -2.28 9.27 32.96
C THR A 94 -2.24 9.01 31.47
N LYS A 95 -3.43 8.73 30.93
CA LYS A 95 -3.72 8.58 29.52
C LYS A 95 -3.18 9.81 28.79
N SER A 96 -2.07 9.64 28.08
CA SER A 96 -1.70 10.53 26.99
C SER A 96 -2.76 10.32 25.91
N ASP A 97 -3.58 11.33 25.64
CA ASP A 97 -4.52 11.36 24.50
C ASP A 97 -3.72 11.41 23.17
N SER A 98 -3.01 10.34 22.86
CA SER A 98 -2.69 10.00 21.48
C SER A 98 -3.97 9.42 20.90
N ALA A 99 -4.65 10.17 20.03
CA ALA A 99 -5.80 9.64 19.32
C ALA A 99 -5.34 8.40 18.54
N GLU A 100 -5.82 7.22 18.95
CA GLU A 100 -5.39 5.95 18.37
C GLU A 100 -5.84 5.88 16.90
N ASN A 101 -4.90 5.62 16.00
CA ASN A 101 -5.21 5.38 14.60
C ASN A 101 -6.16 4.17 14.46
N VAL A 102 -6.96 4.16 13.41
CA VAL A 102 -7.90 3.07 13.13
C VAL A 102 -7.41 2.27 11.93
N THR A 103 -7.30 0.96 12.07
CA THR A 103 -6.88 0.06 10.98
C THR A 103 -8.01 -0.18 10.00
N TYR A 104 -7.69 -0.07 8.71
CA TYR A 104 -8.57 -0.29 7.57
C TYR A 104 -8.07 -1.50 6.77
N PHE A 105 -9.01 -2.20 6.14
CA PHE A 105 -8.76 -3.47 5.46
C PHE A 105 -9.39 -3.45 4.08
N ARG A 106 -8.57 -3.61 3.03
CA ARG A 106 -9.04 -3.70 1.64
C ARG A 106 -8.70 -5.07 1.06
N VAL A 107 -9.72 -5.87 0.77
CA VAL A 107 -9.54 -7.15 0.07
C VAL A 107 -9.38 -6.92 -1.43
N GLU A 108 -8.29 -7.42 -2.01
CA GLU A 108 -7.93 -7.29 -3.42
C GLU A 108 -7.79 -8.66 -4.09
N GLY A 109 -8.17 -8.78 -5.37
CA GLY A 109 -8.11 -10.02 -6.13
C GLY A 109 -9.02 -11.13 -5.59
N GLY A 110 -8.57 -12.37 -5.80
CA GLY A 110 -9.18 -13.61 -5.32
C GLY A 110 -10.55 -13.95 -5.94
N GLY A 111 -10.99 -15.20 -5.79
CA GLY A 111 -12.27 -15.66 -6.33
C GLY A 111 -12.29 -15.75 -7.86
N THR A 112 -13.49 -15.95 -8.42
CA THR A 112 -13.69 -16.16 -9.86
C THR A 112 -14.89 -15.37 -10.39
N GLY A 113 -14.79 -14.93 -11.65
CA GLY A 113 -15.84 -14.16 -12.33
C GLY A 113 -16.21 -12.89 -11.55
N PHE A 114 -17.51 -12.66 -11.37
CA PHE A 114 -18.06 -11.48 -10.69
C PHE A 114 -17.78 -11.40 -9.18
N LYS A 115 -17.10 -12.39 -8.60
CA LYS A 115 -16.71 -12.38 -7.17
C LYS A 115 -15.32 -11.77 -6.94
N THR A 116 -14.56 -11.55 -8.01
CA THR A 116 -13.20 -11.01 -7.97
C THR A 116 -13.18 -9.55 -7.56
N SER A 117 -12.31 -9.19 -6.61
CA SER A 117 -12.07 -7.79 -6.26
C SER A 117 -11.04 -7.17 -7.20
N GLN A 118 -11.27 -5.94 -7.66
CA GLN A 118 -10.27 -5.19 -8.44
C GLN A 118 -9.12 -4.79 -7.52
N ASN A 119 -7.87 -4.98 -7.94
CA ASN A 119 -6.70 -4.42 -7.24
C ASN A 119 -6.67 -2.90 -7.41
N ARG A 120 -6.97 -2.14 -6.35
CA ARG A 120 -7.08 -0.68 -6.38
C ARG A 120 -6.03 0.04 -5.55
N ILE A 121 -5.58 -0.56 -4.45
CA ILE A 121 -4.63 0.06 -3.53
C ILE A 121 -3.26 -0.60 -3.66
N THR A 122 -2.22 0.23 -3.77
CA THR A 122 -0.83 -0.17 -3.60
C THR A 122 -0.36 0.31 -2.22
N ALA A 123 0.20 -0.59 -1.41
CA ALA A 123 0.96 -0.20 -0.22
C ALA A 123 2.38 0.18 -0.67
N ASN A 124 2.84 1.36 -0.26
CA ASN A 124 4.15 1.88 -0.61
C ASN A 124 5.18 1.49 0.48
N ASP A 125 6.47 1.49 0.13
CA ASP A 125 7.56 1.10 1.05
C ASP A 125 7.69 2.02 2.28
N ASP A 126 7.22 3.27 2.18
CA ASP A 126 7.19 4.23 3.28
C ASP A 126 5.97 4.05 4.22
N GLY A 127 5.12 3.05 3.95
CA GLY A 127 3.92 2.75 4.70
C GLY A 127 2.71 3.62 4.32
N SER A 128 2.80 4.48 3.30
CA SER A 128 1.63 5.15 2.73
C SER A 128 0.88 4.25 1.73
N ILE A 129 -0.24 4.73 1.19
CA ILE A 129 -0.95 4.04 0.10
C ILE A 129 -1.06 4.93 -1.15
N THR A 130 -1.17 4.27 -2.30
CA THR A 130 -1.57 4.88 -3.57
C THR A 130 -2.85 4.20 -4.06
N ILE A 131 -3.86 4.97 -4.44
CA ILE A 131 -5.12 4.48 -4.99
C ILE A 131 -5.14 4.71 -6.50
N ASN A 132 -5.31 3.63 -7.27
CA ASN A 132 -5.28 3.71 -8.73
C ASN A 132 -6.49 4.52 -9.25
N PRO A 133 -6.26 5.70 -9.88
CA PRO A 133 -7.35 6.56 -10.35
C PRO A 133 -8.13 5.96 -11.52
N GLY A 134 -7.53 5.01 -12.26
CA GLY A 134 -8.11 4.34 -13.41
C GLY A 134 -9.21 3.33 -13.07
N CYS A 135 -9.36 2.96 -11.79
CA CYS A 135 -10.41 2.04 -11.37
C CYS A 135 -11.79 2.72 -11.36
N THR A 136 -12.82 1.98 -11.75
CA THR A 136 -14.21 2.46 -11.75
C THR A 136 -14.93 2.04 -10.47
N GLY A 137 -15.93 2.82 -10.06
CA GLY A 137 -16.72 2.55 -8.86
C GLY A 137 -16.09 3.10 -7.57
N GLN A 138 -16.75 2.82 -6.46
CA GLN A 138 -16.40 3.30 -5.12
C GLN A 138 -15.46 2.30 -4.41
N LEU A 139 -14.68 2.78 -3.45
CA LEU A 139 -13.69 1.95 -2.74
C LEU A 139 -14.35 1.28 -1.53
N CYS A 140 -14.38 -0.05 -1.49
CA CYS A 140 -14.91 -0.78 -0.34
C CYS A 140 -13.79 -1.19 0.63
N VAL A 141 -13.91 -0.83 1.91
CA VAL A 141 -12.95 -1.15 2.98
C VAL A 141 -13.66 -1.62 4.24
N GLY A 142 -13.06 -2.57 4.96
CA GLY A 142 -13.40 -2.89 6.35
C GLY A 142 -12.71 -1.92 7.31
N VAL A 143 -13.33 -1.64 8.46
CA VAL A 143 -12.87 -0.62 9.41
C VAL A 143 -12.80 -1.20 10.83
N GLY A 144 -11.70 -0.94 11.52
CA GLY A 144 -11.49 -1.21 12.94
C GLY A 144 -11.12 -2.66 13.27
N ASN A 145 -11.73 -3.64 12.60
CA ASN A 145 -11.40 -5.06 12.80
C ASN A 145 -11.30 -5.84 11.47
N ALA A 146 -10.69 -7.03 11.56
CA ALA A 146 -10.41 -7.88 10.42
C ALA A 146 -11.58 -8.80 10.01
N ASP A 147 -12.73 -8.75 10.69
CA ASP A 147 -13.80 -9.75 10.52
C ASP A 147 -14.39 -9.74 9.11
N HIS A 148 -14.61 -8.54 8.55
CA HIS A 148 -15.16 -8.39 7.20
C HIS A 148 -14.19 -8.92 6.14
N ALA A 149 -12.91 -8.55 6.23
CA ALA A 149 -11.86 -9.04 5.35
C ALA A 149 -11.70 -10.57 5.47
N THR A 150 -11.72 -11.10 6.69
CA THR A 150 -11.67 -12.53 6.99
C THR A 150 -12.84 -13.29 6.34
N TYR A 151 -14.06 -12.76 6.47
CA TYR A 151 -15.25 -13.33 5.86
C TYR A 151 -15.10 -13.41 4.34
N TYR A 152 -14.68 -12.32 3.70
CA TYR A 152 -14.59 -12.27 2.24
C TYR A 152 -13.47 -13.14 1.70
N LEU A 153 -12.27 -13.11 2.29
CA LEU A 153 -11.17 -14.01 1.90
C LEU A 153 -11.59 -15.48 2.01
N THR A 154 -12.24 -15.85 3.12
CA THR A 154 -12.60 -17.25 3.38
C THR A 154 -13.72 -17.73 2.45
N ASN A 155 -14.74 -16.90 2.19
CA ASN A 155 -16.00 -17.38 1.60
C ASN A 155 -16.24 -16.93 0.16
N LYS A 156 -15.61 -15.85 -0.28
CA LYS A 156 -15.97 -15.18 -1.54
C LYS A 156 -14.77 -14.95 -2.45
N ARG A 157 -13.59 -14.73 -1.87
CA ARG A 157 -12.35 -14.33 -2.54
C ARG A 157 -11.17 -15.20 -2.08
N PRO A 158 -11.27 -16.53 -2.22
CA PRO A 158 -10.13 -17.40 -1.99
C PRO A 158 -8.98 -16.99 -2.92
N ASP A 159 -7.75 -17.15 -2.44
CA ASP A 159 -6.50 -16.72 -3.08
C ASP A 159 -6.39 -15.19 -3.27
N GLY A 160 -7.23 -14.43 -2.55
CA GLY A 160 -7.14 -12.98 -2.48
C GLY A 160 -6.01 -12.51 -1.56
N SER A 161 -5.81 -11.20 -1.56
CA SER A 161 -4.89 -10.50 -0.65
C SER A 161 -5.63 -9.42 0.12
N VAL A 162 -5.01 -8.91 1.19
CA VAL A 162 -5.55 -7.78 1.94
C VAL A 162 -4.49 -6.71 2.09
N VAL A 163 -4.81 -5.51 1.62
CA VAL A 163 -4.06 -4.30 1.96
C VAL A 163 -4.58 -3.81 3.30
N VAL A 164 -3.68 -3.73 4.28
CA VAL A 164 -3.96 -3.27 5.64
C VAL A 164 -3.20 -1.98 5.87
N PHE A 165 -3.86 -0.95 6.35
CA PHE A 165 -3.27 0.37 6.60
C PHE A 165 -4.01 1.07 7.74
N ASP A 166 -3.33 1.99 8.41
CA ASP A 166 -3.89 2.75 9.52
C ASP A 166 -4.26 4.16 9.06
N ILE A 167 -5.45 4.62 9.43
CA ILE A 167 -5.94 5.98 9.19
C ILE A 167 -5.91 6.75 10.49
N ASP A 168 -5.40 7.99 10.44
CA ASP A 168 -5.37 8.85 11.61
C ASP A 168 -6.77 9.13 12.17
N ALA A 169 -6.87 9.30 13.48
CA ALA A 169 -8.16 9.43 14.16
C ALA A 169 -9.00 10.62 13.67
N LYS A 170 -8.38 11.72 13.22
CA LYS A 170 -9.10 12.89 12.71
C LYS A 170 -9.75 12.56 11.38
N THR A 171 -9.01 11.95 10.46
CA THR A 171 -9.54 11.52 9.16
C THR A 171 -10.61 10.43 9.32
N HIS A 172 -10.36 9.46 10.21
CA HIS A 172 -11.35 8.44 10.53
C HIS A 172 -12.66 9.06 11.03
N LYS A 173 -12.58 9.97 12.00
CA LYS A 173 -13.76 10.70 12.51
C LYS A 173 -14.46 11.46 11.38
N GLU A 174 -13.70 12.14 10.53
CA GLU A 174 -14.22 12.92 9.42
C GLU A 174 -15.06 12.08 8.43
N ILE A 175 -14.59 10.87 8.12
CA ILE A 175 -15.31 9.90 7.30
C ILE A 175 -16.57 9.43 8.02
N MET A 176 -16.42 8.97 9.27
CA MET A 176 -17.51 8.36 10.05
C MET A 176 -18.67 9.33 10.32
N ASP A 177 -18.38 10.61 10.55
CA ASP A 177 -19.40 11.65 10.76
C ASP A 177 -20.28 11.89 9.52
N ARG A 178 -19.86 11.41 8.33
CA ARG A 178 -20.60 11.56 7.06
C ARG A 178 -21.16 10.25 6.51
N VAL A 179 -21.03 9.13 7.24
CA VAL A 179 -21.53 7.83 6.79
C VAL A 179 -23.06 7.84 6.75
N ILE A 180 -23.62 7.42 5.61
CA ILE A 180 -25.06 7.21 5.43
C ILE A 180 -25.38 5.72 5.19
N PRO A 181 -26.62 5.27 5.42
CA PRO A 181 -27.05 3.94 5.01
C PRO A 181 -26.93 3.71 3.50
N GLN A 182 -26.55 2.50 3.07
CA GLN A 182 -26.54 2.14 1.64
C GLN A 182 -27.94 2.24 1.01
N HIS A 183 -28.96 1.83 1.76
CA HIS A 183 -30.36 1.86 1.35
C HIS A 183 -31.15 2.85 2.21
N GLY A 184 -31.94 3.71 1.58
CA GLY A 184 -32.78 4.69 2.27
C GLY A 184 -33.67 5.45 1.28
N ASP A 185 -34.69 6.09 1.82
CA ASP A 185 -35.64 6.91 1.06
C ASP A 185 -35.13 8.36 0.92
N GLY A 186 -35.34 8.97 -0.25
CA GLY A 186 -35.02 10.37 -0.53
C GLY A 186 -33.76 10.62 -1.38
N PRO A 187 -33.40 11.89 -1.59
CA PRO A 187 -32.21 12.26 -2.36
C PRO A 187 -30.95 11.70 -1.69
N ARG A 188 -30.17 10.92 -2.45
CA ARG A 188 -28.89 10.39 -1.97
C ARG A 188 -27.79 11.42 -2.16
N ASP A 189 -27.07 11.71 -1.08
CA ASP A 189 -25.76 12.32 -1.17
C ASP A 189 -24.80 11.34 -1.87
N ARG A 190 -24.26 11.75 -3.02
CA ARG A 190 -23.37 10.91 -3.85
C ARG A 190 -21.94 10.91 -3.34
N ASP A 191 -21.59 11.91 -2.54
CA ASP A 191 -20.25 12.12 -2.00
C ASP A 191 -20.15 11.58 -0.57
N ALA A 192 -21.26 11.21 0.07
CA ALA A 192 -21.24 10.56 1.37
C ALA A 192 -20.69 9.10 1.30
N PRO A 193 -19.79 8.70 2.23
CA PRO A 193 -19.48 7.30 2.45
C PRO A 193 -20.73 6.53 2.84
N LYS A 194 -20.83 5.27 2.42
CA LYS A 194 -21.97 4.41 2.76
C LYS A 194 -21.54 3.26 3.64
N ARG A 195 -22.33 2.95 4.66
CA ARG A 195 -22.21 1.67 5.36
C ARG A 195 -22.77 0.57 4.47
N VAL A 196 -21.95 -0.43 4.17
CA VAL A 196 -22.31 -1.55 3.29
C VAL A 196 -22.17 -2.89 4.00
N ASP A 197 -22.70 -3.95 3.38
CA ASP A 197 -22.64 -5.33 3.89
C ASP A 197 -23.14 -5.50 5.33
N GLU A 198 -24.20 -4.80 5.73
CA GLU A 198 -24.67 -4.78 7.12
C GLU A 198 -25.07 -6.16 7.69
N GLY A 199 -25.30 -7.15 6.83
CA GLY A 199 -25.56 -8.54 7.20
C GLY A 199 -24.31 -9.42 7.31
N GLN A 200 -23.11 -8.88 7.08
CA GLN A 200 -21.84 -9.60 7.19
C GLN A 200 -21.06 -9.18 8.46
N PRO A 201 -20.14 -10.02 8.96
CA PRO A 201 -19.29 -9.67 10.09
C PRO A 201 -18.44 -8.42 9.85
N GLY A 202 -18.16 -7.68 10.93
CA GLY A 202 -17.35 -6.47 10.90
C GLY A 202 -18.11 -5.21 10.45
N TYR A 203 -17.37 -4.12 10.26
CA TYR A 203 -17.90 -2.85 9.78
C TYR A 203 -17.26 -2.50 8.45
N SER A 204 -18.06 -2.25 7.42
CA SER A 204 -17.54 -1.94 6.09
C SER A 204 -18.16 -0.70 5.48
N LEU A 205 -17.32 0.03 4.76
CA LEU A 205 -17.65 1.27 4.09
C LEU A 205 -17.46 1.12 2.59
N GLU A 206 -18.32 1.78 1.82
CA GLU A 206 -18.11 2.09 0.41
C GLU A 206 -17.90 3.59 0.27
N LEU A 207 -16.68 3.98 -0.14
CA LEU A 207 -16.20 5.36 -0.19
C LEU A 207 -16.22 5.90 -1.62
N PRO A 208 -16.94 6.99 -1.89
CA PRO A 208 -16.86 7.71 -3.16
C PRO A 208 -15.46 8.22 -3.48
N LYS A 209 -15.15 8.43 -4.76
CA LYS A 209 -13.80 8.86 -5.22
C LYS A 209 -13.26 10.12 -4.54
N ILE A 210 -14.14 11.03 -4.13
CA ILE A 210 -13.75 12.27 -3.43
C ILE A 210 -12.95 12.02 -2.14
N TRP A 211 -13.08 10.83 -1.55
CA TRP A 211 -12.36 10.42 -0.34
C TRP A 211 -10.98 9.81 -0.60
N GLU A 212 -10.66 9.42 -1.84
CA GLU A 212 -9.42 8.69 -2.16
C GLU A 212 -8.19 9.51 -1.76
N SER A 213 -8.12 10.79 -2.15
CA SER A 213 -6.99 11.67 -1.77
C SER A 213 -6.88 11.91 -0.26
N LEU A 214 -8.01 11.90 0.47
CA LEU A 214 -7.96 12.05 1.92
C LEU A 214 -7.36 10.79 2.57
N LEU A 215 -7.69 9.60 2.05
CA LEU A 215 -7.10 8.34 2.51
C LEU A 215 -5.60 8.27 2.18
N GLU A 216 -5.19 8.62 0.96
CA GLU A 216 -3.77 8.62 0.57
C GLU A 216 -2.91 9.52 1.48
N ASN A 217 -3.44 10.69 1.85
CA ASN A 217 -2.72 11.67 2.69
C ASN A 217 -2.68 11.30 4.18
N SER A 218 -3.55 10.40 4.65
CA SER A 218 -3.68 10.04 6.07
C SER A 218 -3.23 8.61 6.38
N ALA A 219 -3.12 7.77 5.36
CA ALA A 219 -2.73 6.39 5.53
C ALA A 219 -1.28 6.25 5.97
N SER A 220 -1.06 5.32 6.89
CA SER A 220 0.24 4.93 7.41
C SER A 220 0.29 3.44 7.66
N ASN A 221 1.49 2.89 7.89
CA ASN A 221 1.68 1.47 8.23
C ASN A 221 1.04 0.49 7.22
N ALA A 222 0.99 0.90 5.95
CA ALA A 222 0.43 0.12 4.87
C ALA A 222 1.28 -1.13 4.60
N ARG A 223 0.60 -2.26 4.43
CA ARG A 223 1.21 -3.56 4.18
C ARG A 223 0.23 -4.47 3.46
N VAL A 224 0.75 -5.43 2.71
CA VAL A 224 -0.06 -6.42 1.99
C VAL A 224 0.15 -7.78 2.64
N TYR A 225 -0.95 -8.47 2.91
CA TYR A 225 -0.94 -9.86 3.32
C TYR A 225 -1.54 -10.73 2.23
N THR A 226 -0.89 -11.85 1.93
CA THR A 226 -1.57 -12.97 1.27
C THR A 226 -2.69 -13.50 2.15
N GLN A 227 -3.63 -14.27 1.59
CA GLN A 227 -4.70 -14.89 2.38
C GLN A 227 -4.16 -15.64 3.62
N ASP A 228 -3.17 -16.51 3.45
CA ASP A 228 -2.68 -17.35 4.55
C ASP A 228 -2.01 -16.52 5.64
N GLU A 229 -1.20 -15.54 5.27
CA GLU A 229 -0.57 -14.63 6.23
C GLU A 229 -1.62 -13.80 6.98
N PHE A 230 -2.64 -13.31 6.27
CA PHE A 230 -3.72 -12.53 6.87
C PHE A 230 -4.51 -13.35 7.88
N LEU A 231 -4.92 -14.56 7.50
CA LEU A 231 -5.68 -15.44 8.40
C LEU A 231 -4.83 -15.86 9.60
N LYS A 232 -3.53 -16.12 9.42
CA LYS A 232 -2.65 -16.43 10.55
C LYS A 232 -2.52 -15.27 11.53
N GLU A 233 -2.43 -14.04 11.03
CA GLU A 233 -2.25 -12.85 11.86
C GLU A 233 -3.54 -12.44 12.59
N PHE A 234 -4.67 -12.45 11.87
CA PHE A 234 -5.91 -11.82 12.32
C PHE A 234 -7.03 -12.79 12.72
N LYS A 235 -6.98 -14.05 12.29
CA LYS A 235 -7.98 -15.07 12.67
C LYS A 235 -7.45 -15.87 13.86
N LYS A 236 -7.70 -15.33 15.06
CA LYS A 236 -7.42 -16.02 16.34
C LYS A 236 -8.57 -16.92 16.76
#